data_AF-A0A821VAT6-F1
#
_entry.id   AF-A0A821VAT6-F1
#
_cell.length_a   1.000
_cell.length_b   1.000
_cell.length_c   1.000
_cell.angle_alpha   90.00
_cell.angle_beta   90.00
_cell.angle_gamma   90.00
#
_symmetry.space_group_name_H-M   'P 1'
#
loop_
_entity.id
_entity.type
_entity.pdbx_description
1 polymer ?
#
loop_
_entity_poly.entity_id
_entity_poly.type
_entity_poly.pdbx_seq_one_letter_code
_entity_poly.pdbx_strand_id
1 'polypeptide(L)'
;PDDIQLSCQTKYNNVEIENGLLAQFNNDKKLWQLLFAPERTGPHELIVYAKRTKDGESSKSDAKFNLDVTKLRRPMKFHMIYTQFRTKKCQIYTPMDGILKKGSVVPIHCVISGAKDVNLTIDSNWIKNEGYRDPVL
;
A
#
# COMPACT_ATOMS: atom_id res chain seq x y z
N PRO A 1 12.83 7.70 -8.52
CA PRO A 1 14.08 7.52 -7.75
C PRO A 1 14.11 6.16 -7.08
N ASP A 2 15.17 5.38 -7.30
CA ASP A 2 15.19 3.98 -6.89
C ASP A 2 15.43 3.77 -5.40
N ASP A 3 16.05 4.75 -4.76
CA ASP A 3 16.48 4.76 -3.37
C ASP A 3 15.49 5.44 -2.42
N ILE A 4 14.35 5.92 -2.92
CA ILE A 4 13.33 6.60 -2.12
C ILE A 4 12.15 5.69 -1.85
N GLN A 5 11.76 5.61 -0.58
CA GLN A 5 10.53 4.98 -0.11
C GLN A 5 9.57 6.05 0.41
N LEU A 6 8.32 6.02 -0.07
CA LEU A 6 7.27 6.86 0.49
C LEU A 6 6.43 6.10 1.52
N SER A 7 6.03 6.80 2.56
CA SER A 7 4.97 6.41 3.48
C SER A 7 4.00 7.57 3.65
N CYS A 8 2.83 7.27 4.22
CA CYS A 8 1.76 8.23 4.32
C CYS A 8 0.93 8.01 5.58
N GLN A 9 0.38 9.09 6.12
CA GLN A 9 -0.52 9.14 7.27
C GLN A 9 -1.69 10.06 6.94
N THR A 10 -2.90 9.71 7.38
CA THR A 10 -4.06 10.60 7.27
C THR A 10 -4.59 10.93 8.66
N LYS A 11 -5.05 12.17 8.82
CA LYS A 11 -5.70 12.65 10.04
C LYS A 11 -7.04 13.30 9.71
N TYR A 12 -7.96 13.19 10.65
CA TYR A 12 -9.23 13.92 10.67
C TYR A 12 -9.41 14.48 12.07
N ASN A 13 -9.67 15.79 12.19
CA ASN A 13 -9.73 16.48 13.49
C ASN A 13 -8.52 16.17 14.40
N ASN A 14 -7.31 16.19 13.85
CA ASN A 14 -6.04 15.82 14.51
C ASN A 14 -5.94 14.38 15.02
N VAL A 15 -6.92 13.51 14.73
CA VAL A 15 -6.87 12.08 15.06
C VAL A 15 -6.39 11.31 13.83
N GLU A 16 -5.41 10.43 14.02
CA GLU A 16 -4.92 9.55 12.96
C GLU A 16 -5.99 8.54 12.55
N ILE A 17 -6.19 8.39 11.24
CA ILE A 17 -7.04 7.34 10.68
C ILE A 17 -6.14 6.21 10.19
N GLU A 18 -6.17 5.10 10.92
CA GLU A 18 -5.47 3.89 10.50
C GLU A 18 -5.97 3.41 9.14
N ASN A 19 -5.01 3.07 8.27
CA ASN A 19 -5.25 2.53 6.93
C ASN A 19 -6.13 3.41 6.01
N GLY A 20 -6.25 4.72 6.28
CA GLY A 20 -6.97 5.64 5.39
C GLY A 20 -6.15 6.11 4.18
N LEU A 21 -4.85 5.80 4.14
CA LEU A 21 -3.97 6.03 2.99
C LEU A 21 -3.13 4.80 2.68
N LEU A 22 -2.79 4.64 1.40
CA LEU A 22 -1.88 3.62 0.91
C LEU A 22 -0.86 4.25 -0.05
N ALA A 23 0.42 4.17 0.30
CA ALA A 23 1.53 4.50 -0.58
C ALA A 23 2.08 3.22 -1.22
N GLN A 24 2.06 3.17 -2.56
CA GLN A 24 2.59 2.06 -3.34
C GLN A 24 3.32 2.56 -4.58
N PHE A 25 4.22 1.76 -5.14
CA PHE A 25 4.97 2.14 -6.34
C PHE A 25 4.35 1.49 -7.57
N ASN A 26 3.95 2.31 -8.56
CA ASN A 26 3.48 1.81 -9.84
C ASN A 26 4.68 1.56 -10.76
N ASN A 27 4.98 0.28 -11.02
CA ASN A 27 6.17 -0.12 -11.77
C ASN A 27 6.09 0.22 -13.26
N ASP A 28 4.90 0.19 -13.86
CA ASP A 28 4.69 0.49 -15.28
C ASP A 28 4.95 1.97 -15.55
N LYS A 29 4.43 2.83 -14.68
CA LYS A 29 4.55 4.29 -14.79
C LYS A 29 5.84 4.83 -14.16
N LYS A 30 6.57 4.02 -13.40
CA LYS A 30 7.74 4.42 -12.60
C LYS A 30 7.45 5.57 -11.63
N LEU A 31 6.26 5.58 -11.04
CA LEU A 31 5.79 6.65 -10.15
C LEU A 31 5.23 6.09 -8.84
N TRP A 32 5.42 6.85 -7.76
CA TRP A 32 4.69 6.58 -6.53
C TRP A 32 3.22 6.96 -6.69
N GLN A 33 2.36 6.07 -6.22
CA GLN A 33 0.92 6.26 -6.15
C GLN A 33 0.51 6.37 -4.68
N LEU A 34 -0.20 7.46 -4.37
CA LEU A 34 -0.81 7.68 -3.07
C LEU A 34 -2.31 7.54 -3.24
N LEU A 35 -2.88 6.56 -2.56
CA LEU A 35 -4.30 6.25 -2.60
C LEU A 35 -4.94 6.68 -1.29
N PHE A 36 -6.09 7.36 -1.39
CA PHE A 36 -6.84 7.88 -0.26
C PHE A 36 -8.21 7.23 -0.17
N ALA A 37 -8.53 6.73 1.02
CA ALA A 37 -9.79 6.09 1.36
C ALA A 37 -10.43 6.84 2.53
N PRO A 38 -11.22 7.91 2.26
CA PRO A 38 -11.92 8.61 3.32
C PRO A 38 -13.01 7.70 3.92
N GLU A 39 -13.12 7.71 5.23
CA GLU A 39 -14.20 7.03 5.95
C GLU A 39 -15.42 7.95 6.23
N ARG A 40 -15.24 9.26 6.06
CA ARG A 40 -16.24 10.29 6.39
C ARG A 40 -16.06 11.53 5.51
N THR A 41 -17.04 12.42 5.53
CA THR A 41 -16.97 13.76 4.91
C THR A 41 -16.26 14.76 5.82
N GLY A 42 -15.80 15.87 5.27
CA GLY A 42 -15.14 16.96 5.98
C GLY A 42 -13.63 17.04 5.77
N PRO A 43 -12.93 17.85 6.57
CA PRO A 43 -11.52 18.16 6.37
C PRO A 43 -10.61 17.01 6.82
N HIS A 44 -9.81 16.53 5.89
CA HIS A 44 -8.78 15.53 6.10
C HIS A 44 -7.41 16.13 5.82
N GLU A 45 -6.44 15.75 6.63
CA GLU A 45 -5.04 16.06 6.45
C GLU A 45 -4.33 14.80 5.96
N LEU A 46 -3.66 14.86 4.82
CA LEU A 46 -2.84 13.78 4.28
C LEU A 46 -1.37 14.20 4.37
N ILE A 47 -0.56 13.40 5.05
CA ILE A 47 0.86 13.67 5.25
C ILE A 47 1.64 12.59 4.52
N VAL A 48 2.62 13.01 3.73
CA VAL A 48 3.52 12.13 3.00
C VAL A 48 4.92 12.31 3.55
N TYR A 49 5.56 11.19 3.81
CA TYR A 49 6.95 11.12 4.25
C TYR A 49 7.75 10.40 3.17
N ALA A 50 8.93 10.91 2.88
CA ALA A 50 9.92 10.28 2.07
C ALA A 50 11.11 9.89 2.95
N LYS A 51 11.61 8.69 2.71
CA LYS A 51 12.83 8.21 3.34
C LYS A 51 13.76 7.68 2.24
N ARG A 52 15.04 8.06 2.32
CA ARG A 52 16.08 7.38 1.54
C ARG A 52 16.44 6.07 2.22
N THR A 53 16.45 4.99 1.45
CA THR A 53 16.77 3.62 1.92
C THR A 53 18.17 3.50 2.52
N LYS A 54 19.11 4.38 2.17
CA LYS A 54 20.48 4.38 2.71
C LYS A 54 20.65 5.20 3.99
N ASP A 55 19.72 6.09 4.29
CA ASP A 55 19.85 6.97 5.45
C ASP A 55 19.17 6.33 6.67
N GLY A 56 19.95 6.15 7.74
CA GLY A 56 19.47 5.62 9.03
C GLY A 56 18.53 6.57 9.78
N GLU A 57 18.46 7.84 9.37
CA GLU A 57 17.75 8.90 10.10
C GLU A 57 16.35 9.24 9.57
N SER A 58 15.61 9.94 10.43
CA SER A 58 14.17 10.18 10.45
C SER A 58 13.58 10.68 9.13
N SER A 59 12.46 10.10 8.73
CA SER A 59 11.60 10.63 7.66
C SER A 59 11.09 12.01 8.09
N LYS A 60 11.52 13.08 7.41
CA LYS A 60 10.83 14.37 7.52
C LYS A 60 9.49 14.27 6.78
N SER A 61 8.49 15.06 7.17
CA SER A 61 7.28 15.20 6.36
C SER A 61 7.64 16.00 5.11
N ASP A 62 7.56 15.39 3.94
CA ASP A 62 7.95 16.02 2.67
C ASP A 62 6.78 16.74 2.00
N ALA A 63 5.55 16.29 2.24
CA ALA A 63 4.36 16.96 1.72
C ALA A 63 3.17 16.81 2.66
N LYS A 64 2.32 17.83 2.67
CA LYS A 64 1.06 17.88 3.41
C LYS A 64 -0.04 18.38 2.48
N PHE A 65 -1.14 17.64 2.42
CA PHE A 65 -2.32 17.99 1.64
C PHE A 65 -3.52 18.11 2.57
N ASN A 66 -4.29 19.18 2.42
CA ASN A 66 -5.57 19.31 3.12
C ASN A 66 -6.68 19.09 2.09
N LEU A 67 -7.53 18.08 2.31
CA LEU A 67 -8.66 17.78 1.44
C LEU A 67 -9.96 17.92 2.21
N ASP A 68 -10.92 18.63 1.65
CA ASP A 68 -12.28 18.65 2.17
C ASP A 68 -13.16 17.67 1.37
N VAL A 69 -13.56 16.59 2.03
CA VAL A 69 -14.36 15.52 1.42
C VAL A 69 -15.84 15.92 1.52
N THR A 70 -16.39 16.46 0.45
CA THR A 70 -17.79 16.92 0.43
C THR A 70 -18.81 15.82 0.13
N LYS A 71 -18.38 14.75 -0.55
CA LYS A 71 -19.23 13.61 -0.90
C LYS A 71 -18.47 12.30 -0.78
N LEU A 72 -19.04 11.37 -0.03
CA LEU A 72 -18.49 10.03 0.16
C LEU A 72 -19.30 9.01 -0.66
N ARG A 73 -18.62 8.21 -1.49
CA ARG A 73 -19.28 7.09 -2.21
C ARG A 73 -19.58 5.94 -1.26
N ARG A 74 -18.58 5.54 -0.48
CA ARG A 74 -18.67 4.56 0.61
C ARG A 74 -17.50 4.79 1.57
N PRO A 75 -17.69 4.64 2.90
CA PRO A 75 -16.58 4.56 3.84
C PRO A 75 -15.67 3.39 3.48
N MET A 76 -14.36 3.61 3.49
CA MET A 76 -13.38 2.59 3.13
C MET A 76 -12.10 2.76 3.96
N LYS A 77 -11.43 1.64 4.23
CA LYS A 77 -10.04 1.58 4.69
C LYS A 77 -9.29 0.59 3.80
N PHE A 78 -8.00 0.85 3.60
CA PHE A 78 -7.13 -0.12 2.96
C PHE A 78 -6.84 -1.29 3.90
N HIS A 79 -6.42 -2.42 3.34
CA HIS A 79 -5.87 -3.51 4.14
C HIS A 79 -4.52 -3.11 4.74
N MET A 80 -4.23 -3.63 5.93
CA MET A 80 -2.89 -3.52 6.50
C MET A 80 -1.91 -4.28 5.61
N ILE A 81 -0.86 -3.59 5.16
CA ILE A 81 0.21 -4.19 4.36
C ILE A 81 1.50 -4.24 5.17
N TYR A 82 2.20 -5.37 5.11
CA TYR A 82 3.48 -5.52 5.78
C TYR A 82 4.55 -4.65 5.12
N THR A 83 5.53 -4.21 5.91
CA THR A 83 6.64 -3.36 5.46
C THR A 83 7.36 -3.93 4.23
N GLN A 84 7.45 -5.25 4.13
CA GLN A 84 8.06 -5.97 3.01
C GLN A 84 7.40 -5.64 1.66
N PHE A 85 6.09 -5.40 1.63
CA PHE A 85 5.40 -4.99 0.40
C PHE A 85 5.90 -3.61 -0.06
N ARG A 86 6.10 -2.69 0.88
CA ARG A 86 6.61 -1.35 0.55
C ARG A 86 8.08 -1.40 0.14
N THR A 87 8.92 -2.16 0.85
CA THR A 87 10.36 -2.24 0.54
C THR A 87 10.64 -2.95 -0.79
N LYS A 88 9.82 -3.94 -1.16
CA LYS A 88 9.91 -4.63 -2.46
C LYS A 88 9.16 -3.92 -3.59
N LYS A 89 8.61 -2.72 -3.34
CA LYS A 89 7.82 -1.95 -4.31
C LYS A 89 6.68 -2.79 -4.93
N CYS A 90 6.08 -3.63 -4.11
CA CYS A 90 4.92 -4.42 -4.46
C CYS A 90 3.73 -3.49 -4.72
N GLN A 91 3.04 -3.71 -5.83
CA GLN A 91 1.78 -3.02 -6.13
C GLN A 91 0.62 -3.98 -5.94
N ILE A 92 -0.34 -3.62 -5.09
CA ILE A 92 -1.56 -4.42 -4.88
C ILE A 92 -2.64 -3.89 -5.82
N TYR A 93 -3.29 -4.80 -6.55
CA TYR A 93 -4.38 -4.45 -7.46
C TYR A 93 -5.74 -4.76 -6.84
N THR A 94 -5.87 -5.94 -6.24
CA THR A 94 -7.11 -6.40 -5.61
C THR A 94 -6.82 -7.41 -4.50
N PRO A 95 -7.66 -7.46 -3.46
CA PRO A 95 -8.67 -6.44 -3.13
C PRO A 95 -8.04 -5.20 -2.47
N MET A 96 -8.55 -4.02 -2.79
CA MET A 96 -8.09 -2.76 -2.19
C MET A 96 -8.86 -2.40 -0.92
N ASP A 97 -10.02 -3.00 -0.71
CA ASP A 97 -10.96 -2.74 0.37
C ASP A 97 -11.65 -4.01 0.87
N GLY A 98 -12.32 -3.89 2.01
CA GLY A 98 -13.15 -4.95 2.59
C GLY A 98 -12.62 -5.43 3.93
N ILE A 99 -13.45 -6.21 4.62
CA ILE A 99 -13.05 -6.93 5.84
C ILE A 99 -12.73 -8.35 5.44
N LEU A 100 -11.46 -8.75 5.59
CA LEU A 100 -11.06 -10.14 5.42
C LEU A 100 -11.59 -10.95 6.61
N LYS A 101 -12.69 -11.68 6.41
CA LYS A 101 -13.23 -12.57 7.45
C LYS A 101 -12.29 -13.75 7.63
N LYS A 102 -12.18 -14.27 8.86
CA LYS A 102 -11.41 -15.49 9.16
C LYS A 102 -11.86 -16.63 8.23
N GLY A 103 -10.91 -17.30 7.59
CA GLY A 103 -11.18 -18.40 6.65
C GLY A 103 -11.56 -17.95 5.22
N SER A 104 -11.61 -16.64 4.94
CA SER A 104 -11.81 -16.17 3.57
C SER A 104 -10.61 -16.51 2.70
N VAL A 105 -10.86 -17.10 1.54
CA VAL A 105 -9.85 -17.21 0.48
C VAL A 105 -9.90 -15.94 -0.35
N VAL A 106 -8.81 -15.18 -0.36
CA VAL A 106 -8.74 -13.90 -1.07
C VAL A 106 -7.58 -13.91 -2.04
N PRO A 107 -7.83 -13.72 -3.35
CA PRO A 107 -6.76 -13.59 -4.32
C PRO A 107 -6.08 -12.23 -4.13
N ILE A 108 -4.77 -12.27 -3.83
CA ILE A 108 -3.93 -11.08 -3.77
C ILE A 108 -3.11 -11.02 -5.06
N HIS A 109 -3.40 -10.03 -5.89
CA HIS A 109 -2.59 -9.75 -7.07
C HIS A 109 -1.51 -8.73 -6.71
N CYS A 110 -0.25 -9.16 -6.83
CA CYS A 110 0.92 -8.37 -6.49
C CYS A 110 1.92 -8.40 -7.65
N VAL A 111 2.39 -7.24 -8.09
CA VAL A 111 3.49 -7.14 -9.06
C VAL A 111 4.82 -6.94 -8.32
N ILE A 112 5.76 -7.87 -8.53
CA ILE A 112 7.12 -7.84 -7.98
C ILE A 112 8.10 -7.64 -9.14
N SER A 113 8.67 -6.44 -9.25
CA SER A 113 9.58 -6.11 -10.35
C SER A 113 10.86 -6.96 -10.29
N GLY A 114 11.21 -7.59 -11.43
CA GLY A 114 12.44 -8.37 -11.58
C GLY A 114 12.40 -9.75 -10.91
N ALA A 115 11.23 -10.22 -10.47
CA ALA A 115 11.07 -11.60 -10.03
C ALA A 115 11.32 -12.55 -11.22
N LYS A 116 12.17 -13.55 -11.01
CA LYS A 116 12.45 -14.62 -12.00
C LYS A 116 11.90 -15.98 -11.57
N ASP A 117 11.66 -16.13 -10.27
CA ASP A 117 11.13 -17.32 -9.64
C ASP A 117 10.33 -16.88 -8.40
N VAL A 118 9.36 -17.69 -8.00
CA VAL A 118 8.48 -17.41 -6.86
C VAL A 118 8.40 -18.64 -5.98
N ASN A 119 8.91 -18.50 -4.76
CA ASN A 119 8.66 -19.45 -3.68
C ASN A 119 7.80 -18.76 -2.63
N LEU A 120 6.73 -19.43 -2.20
CA LEU A 120 5.72 -18.82 -1.33
C LEU A 120 5.61 -19.57 -0.01
N THR A 121 5.70 -18.81 1.09
CA THR A 121 5.45 -19.28 2.46
C THR A 121 4.29 -18.50 3.05
N ILE A 122 3.30 -19.21 3.59
CA ILE A 122 2.21 -18.62 4.37
C ILE A 122 2.25 -19.24 5.76
N ASP A 123 2.30 -18.41 6.80
CA ASP A 123 2.36 -18.84 8.21
C ASP A 123 3.48 -19.88 8.45
N SER A 124 4.66 -19.62 7.88
CA SER A 124 5.85 -20.50 7.93
C SER A 124 5.70 -21.85 7.22
N ASN A 125 4.59 -22.08 6.51
CA ASN A 125 4.38 -23.28 5.72
C ASN A 125 4.70 -22.99 4.24
N TRP A 126 5.61 -23.77 3.66
CA TRP A 126 5.91 -23.71 2.23
C TRP A 126 4.69 -24.19 1.44
N ILE A 127 4.14 -23.33 0.62
CA ILE A 127 3.10 -23.71 -0.33
C ILE A 127 3.82 -24.22 -1.57
N LYS A 128 3.83 -25.54 -1.75
CA LYS A 128 4.21 -26.17 -3.02
C LYS A 128 3.11 -25.86 -4.03
N ASN A 129 3.24 -24.75 -4.74
CA ASN A 129 2.39 -24.49 -5.90
C ASN A 129 3.07 -25.02 -7.17
N GLU A 130 2.28 -25.47 -8.14
CA GLU A 130 2.68 -26.03 -9.43
C GLU A 130 3.30 -24.99 -10.40
N GLY A 131 4.22 -24.18 -9.88
CA GLY A 131 4.98 -23.21 -10.63
C GLY A 131 4.28 -21.86 -10.81
N TYR A 132 5.12 -20.83 -10.85
CA TYR A 132 4.85 -19.57 -11.51
C TYR A 132 4.51 -19.85 -12.98
N ARG A 133 3.28 -19.57 -13.41
CA ARG A 133 2.97 -19.38 -14.83
C ARG A 133 3.09 -17.90 -15.11
N ASP A 134 4.11 -17.52 -15.87
CA ASP A 134 4.19 -16.17 -16.43
C ASP A 134 2.93 -15.95 -17.29
N PRO A 135 2.00 -15.04 -16.93
CA PRO A 135 0.85 -14.76 -17.77
C PRO A 135 1.21 -13.98 -19.03
N VAL A 136 2.49 -13.63 -19.24
CA VAL A 136 3.01 -12.81 -20.33
C VAL A 136 3.83 -13.63 -21.35
N LEU A 137 3.59 -14.94 -21.45
CA LEU A 137 4.00 -15.76 -22.61
C LEU A 137 2.79 -16.11 -23.47
#